data_AF-A0A9D4QY08-F1
#
_entry.id   AF-A0A9D4QY08-F1
#
_cell.length_a   1.000
_cell.length_b   1.000
_cell.length_c   1.000
_cell.angle_alpha   90.00
_cell.angle_beta   90.00
_cell.angle_gamma   90.00
#
_symmetry.space_group_name_H-M   'P 1'
#
loop_
_entity.id
_entity.type
_entity.pdbx_description
1 polymer ?
#
loop_
_entity_poly.entity_id
_entity_poly.type
_entity_poly.pdbx_seq_one_letter_code
_entity_poly.pdbx_strand_id
1 'polypeptide(L)'
;MALDKYFPAEEGIDLIAEPGRYMVASAFTIAVNIISKRIETRHQHDNNGELINPVVMYFVSDGVYGSFNCLLYDHAAEVKIKPLKYVDVNDMTFESSVWGPTCDGIDCIATHLQLPMHEVDEWFYVENMGAYTIAAASTFNGMQNPRRIYYCDEGIWLNVYPKTVYNCAQSGTPDLRQGHSLQNTCEKVC
;
A
#
# COMPACT_ATOMS: atom_id res chain seq x y z
N MET A 1 -4.11 33.61 -12.74
CA MET A 1 -3.65 32.85 -11.55
C MET A 1 -2.39 33.52 -10.98
N ALA A 2 -1.85 33.06 -9.85
CA ALA A 2 -0.66 33.68 -9.24
C ALA A 2 0.57 33.59 -10.14
N LEU A 3 0.79 32.46 -10.81
CA LEU A 3 1.91 32.29 -11.75
C LEU A 3 1.83 33.32 -12.89
N ASP A 4 0.68 33.46 -13.56
CA ASP A 4 0.51 34.44 -14.65
C ASP A 4 0.76 35.89 -14.22
N LYS A 5 0.56 36.22 -12.94
CA LYS A 5 0.76 37.57 -12.40
C LYS A 5 2.22 37.86 -12.06
N TYR A 6 2.94 36.86 -11.53
CA TYR A 6 4.28 37.05 -10.96
C TYR A 6 5.40 36.50 -11.85
N PHE A 7 5.10 35.61 -12.79
CA PHE A 7 6.03 34.99 -13.71
C PHE A 7 5.40 34.92 -15.11
N PRO A 8 5.20 36.08 -15.78
CA PRO A 8 4.59 36.11 -17.11
C PRO A 8 5.48 35.42 -18.14
N ALA A 9 4.86 34.74 -19.12
CA ALA A 9 5.57 33.94 -20.12
C ALA A 9 6.56 34.75 -20.99
N GLU A 10 6.32 36.05 -21.12
CA GLU A 10 7.16 37.01 -21.85
C GLU A 10 8.56 37.16 -21.25
N GLU A 11 8.72 36.87 -19.96
CA GLU A 11 10.02 36.92 -19.26
C GLU A 11 10.91 35.70 -19.57
N GLY A 12 10.40 34.70 -20.30
CA GLY A 12 11.18 33.53 -20.72
C GLY A 12 11.66 32.66 -19.54
N ILE A 13 10.91 32.67 -18.43
CA ILE A 13 11.23 31.90 -17.22
C ILE A 13 10.74 30.45 -17.39
N ASP A 14 11.66 29.50 -17.21
CA ASP A 14 11.34 28.07 -17.16
C ASP A 14 10.89 27.68 -15.74
N LEU A 15 9.64 27.26 -15.61
CA LEU A 15 9.06 26.84 -14.33
C LEU A 15 9.11 25.31 -14.20
N ILE A 16 9.62 24.83 -13.07
CA ILE A 16 9.66 23.41 -12.73
C ILE A 16 8.99 23.14 -11.38
N ALA A 17 8.64 21.88 -11.13
CA ALA A 17 8.13 21.40 -9.85
C ALA A 17 8.74 20.03 -9.52
N GLU A 18 8.72 19.65 -8.25
CA GLU A 18 9.28 18.39 -7.74
C GLU A 18 8.19 17.47 -7.17
N PRO A 19 7.23 16.97 -7.99
CA PRO A 19 6.14 16.14 -7.49
C PRO A 19 6.61 14.72 -7.17
N GLY A 20 6.60 14.36 -5.88
CA GLY A 20 6.83 12.99 -5.41
C GLY A 20 5.53 12.18 -5.29
N ARG A 21 4.84 12.31 -4.14
CA ARG A 21 3.59 11.60 -3.80
C ARG A 21 2.54 11.64 -4.90
N TYR A 22 2.36 12.80 -5.53
CA TYR A 22 1.40 13.04 -6.60
C TYR A 22 1.50 12.00 -7.73
N MET A 23 2.73 11.57 -8.06
CA MET A 23 2.99 10.68 -9.18
C MET A 23 2.66 9.21 -8.86
N VAL A 24 2.82 8.79 -7.60
CA VAL A 24 2.94 7.35 -7.27
C VAL A 24 1.98 6.84 -6.21
N ALA A 25 1.35 7.72 -5.41
CA ALA A 25 0.55 7.27 -4.25
C ALA A 25 -0.50 6.24 -4.62
N SER A 26 -1.36 6.53 -5.61
CA SER A 26 -2.45 5.65 -6.05
C SER A 26 -2.02 4.47 -6.93
N ALA A 27 -0.77 4.46 -7.41
CA ALA A 27 -0.27 3.42 -8.30
C ALA A 27 -0.05 2.07 -7.59
N PHE A 28 0.01 2.07 -6.26
CA PHE A 28 0.25 0.86 -5.47
C PHE A 28 -0.89 0.58 -4.50
N THR A 29 -1.30 -0.69 -4.48
CA THR A 29 -2.14 -1.29 -3.46
C THR A 29 -1.32 -2.40 -2.81
N ILE A 30 -1.28 -2.43 -1.49
CA ILE A 30 -0.66 -3.53 -0.75
C ILE A 30 -1.73 -4.53 -0.35
N ALA A 31 -1.43 -5.82 -0.47
CA ALA A 31 -2.23 -6.89 0.10
C ALA A 31 -1.41 -7.56 1.22
N VAL A 32 -2.03 -7.76 2.37
CA VAL A 32 -1.42 -8.38 3.55
C VAL A 32 -2.24 -9.56 4.00
N ASN A 33 -1.56 -10.64 4.35
CA ASN A 33 -2.20 -11.87 4.80
C ASN A 33 -2.39 -11.84 6.32
N ILE A 34 -3.52 -12.36 6.80
CA ILE A 34 -3.77 -12.56 8.23
C ILE A 34 -2.99 -13.80 8.67
N ILE A 35 -1.89 -13.58 9.41
CA ILE A 35 -0.99 -14.64 9.87
C ILE A 35 -1.42 -15.21 11.23
N SER A 36 -2.14 -14.42 12.03
CA SER A 36 -2.67 -14.84 13.32
C SER A 36 -3.86 -13.98 13.72
N LYS A 37 -4.70 -14.52 14.59
CA LYS A 37 -5.93 -13.91 15.08
C LYS A 37 -6.07 -14.19 16.57
N ARG A 38 -6.46 -13.17 17.32
CA ARG A 38 -6.80 -13.29 18.74
C ARG A 38 -8.18 -12.68 18.97
N ILE A 39 -9.00 -13.35 19.76
CA ILE A 39 -10.30 -12.84 20.18
C ILE A 39 -10.21 -12.59 21.69
N GLU A 40 -10.46 -11.35 22.09
CA GLU A 40 -10.51 -10.94 23.49
C GLU A 40 -11.95 -10.61 23.88
N THR A 41 -12.34 -10.95 25.11
CA THR A 41 -13.65 -10.62 25.65
C THR A 41 -13.49 -9.42 26.59
N ARG A 42 -14.24 -8.34 26.36
CA ARG A 42 -14.30 -7.25 27.35
C ARG A 42 -15.20 -7.69 28.50
N HIS A 43 -14.58 -8.25 29.55
CA HIS A 43 -15.12 -8.41 30.91
C HIS A 43 -16.66 -8.41 31.05
N GLN A 44 -17.36 -9.39 30.48
CA GLN A 44 -18.72 -9.77 30.86
C GLN A 44 -19.10 -11.07 30.13
N HIS A 45 -19.19 -12.16 30.89
CA HIS A 45 -19.97 -13.32 30.48
C HIS A 45 -21.44 -13.01 30.78
N ASP A 46 -22.33 -13.29 29.83
CA ASP A 46 -23.73 -13.57 30.15
C ASP A 46 -23.76 -14.74 31.18
N ASN A 47 -24.77 -14.77 32.05
CA ASN A 47 -25.13 -15.94 32.87
C ASN A 47 -25.21 -17.27 32.06
N ASN A 48 -25.36 -17.21 30.74
CA ASN A 48 -25.38 -18.35 29.81
C ASN A 48 -24.03 -18.69 29.14
N GLY A 49 -22.95 -17.93 29.41
CA GLY A 49 -21.62 -18.21 28.86
C GLY A 49 -21.35 -17.70 27.45
N GLU A 50 -22.29 -16.99 26.81
CA GLU A 50 -22.07 -16.33 25.52
C GLU A 50 -21.18 -15.07 25.65
N LEU A 51 -20.37 -14.85 24.62
CA LEU A 51 -19.42 -13.74 24.54
C LEU A 51 -20.18 -12.43 24.26
N ILE A 52 -20.21 -11.51 25.24
CA ILE A 52 -20.76 -10.17 25.03
C ILE A 52 -19.65 -9.28 24.45
N ASN A 53 -19.85 -8.80 23.21
CA ASN A 53 -18.96 -7.85 22.50
C ASN A 53 -17.49 -8.27 22.41
N PRO A 54 -17.14 -9.31 21.62
CA PRO A 54 -15.76 -9.70 21.41
C PRO A 54 -14.99 -8.61 20.65
N VAL A 55 -13.74 -8.39 21.06
CA VAL A 55 -12.77 -7.54 20.36
C VAL A 55 -11.80 -8.45 19.62
N VAL A 56 -11.61 -8.23 18.32
CA VAL A 56 -10.77 -9.07 17.47
C VAL A 56 -9.45 -8.37 17.17
N MET A 57 -8.34 -9.08 17.30
CA MET A 57 -7.02 -8.61 16.92
C MET A 57 -6.51 -9.47 15.77
N TYR A 58 -6.23 -8.83 14.64
CA TYR A 58 -5.63 -9.47 13.47
C TYR A 58 -4.15 -9.08 13.40
N PHE A 59 -3.28 -10.08 13.29
CA PHE A 59 -1.85 -9.88 13.02
C PHE A 59 -1.62 -10.20 11.55
N VAL A 60 -0.98 -9.28 10.83
CA VAL A 60 -0.77 -9.37 9.40
C VAL A 60 0.70 -9.44 9.02
N SER A 61 0.98 -9.86 7.78
CA SER A 61 2.32 -10.15 7.29
C SER A 61 3.25 -8.94 7.05
N ASP A 62 2.76 -7.70 7.22
CA ASP A 62 3.55 -6.46 7.08
C ASP A 62 3.08 -5.44 8.13
N GLY A 63 3.94 -4.53 8.54
CA GLY A 63 3.74 -3.68 9.72
C GLY A 63 4.40 -2.31 9.61
N VAL A 64 4.45 -1.59 10.74
CA VAL A 64 4.98 -0.21 10.82
C VAL A 64 6.48 -0.14 10.56
N TYR A 65 7.19 -1.25 10.74
CA TYR A 65 8.61 -1.37 10.41
C TYR A 65 8.87 -1.64 8.92
N GLY A 66 7.84 -2.09 8.20
CA GLY A 66 7.85 -2.39 6.78
C GLY A 66 7.10 -1.31 6.00
N SER A 67 6.05 -1.68 5.28
CA SER A 67 5.34 -0.74 4.38
C SER A 67 4.50 0.31 5.11
N PHE A 68 4.10 0.06 6.36
CA PHE A 68 3.25 0.97 7.14
C PHE A 68 4.04 2.00 7.96
N ASN A 69 5.35 2.12 7.74
CA ASN A 69 6.18 3.16 8.38
C ASN A 69 5.66 4.60 8.07
N CYS A 70 4.89 4.76 6.99
CA CYS A 70 4.21 6.00 6.64
C CYS A 70 3.28 6.53 7.76
N LEU A 71 2.74 5.65 8.61
CA LEU A 71 1.95 6.05 9.78
C LEU A 71 2.80 6.81 10.81
N LEU A 72 4.09 6.47 10.92
CA LEU A 72 5.01 7.05 11.89
C LEU A 72 5.77 8.26 11.31
N TYR A 73 6.32 8.12 10.11
CA TYR A 73 7.25 9.11 9.53
C TYR A 73 6.60 10.10 8.57
N ASP A 74 5.52 9.71 7.92
CA ASP A 74 4.87 10.51 6.88
C ASP A 74 3.55 11.13 7.37
N HIS A 75 3.15 10.82 8.60
CA HIS A 75 1.86 11.18 9.18
C HIS A 75 0.69 10.89 8.23
N ALA A 76 0.78 9.76 7.51
CA ALA A 76 -0.29 9.32 6.64
C ALA A 76 -1.60 9.27 7.45
N ALA A 77 -2.64 9.93 6.96
CA ALA A 77 -3.97 9.81 7.53
C ALA A 77 -4.35 8.32 7.59
N GLU A 78 -5.11 7.93 8.63
CA GLU A 78 -5.50 6.55 8.93
C GLU A 78 -5.66 5.67 7.67
N VAL A 79 -4.86 4.61 7.60
CA VAL A 79 -4.93 3.65 6.51
C VAL A 79 -6.27 2.92 6.53
N LYS A 80 -6.93 2.86 5.37
CA LYS A 80 -8.22 2.18 5.22
C LYS A 80 -8.00 0.71 4.92
N ILE A 81 -8.01 -0.12 5.96
CA ILE A 81 -7.95 -1.58 5.84
C ILE A 81 -9.25 -2.07 5.21
N LYS A 82 -9.15 -2.81 4.10
CA LYS A 82 -10.29 -3.41 3.41
C LYS A 82 -10.13 -4.94 3.29
N PRO A 83 -11.17 -5.73 3.54
CA PRO A 83 -11.18 -7.17 3.25
C PRO A 83 -11.19 -7.43 1.76
N LEU A 84 -10.37 -8.41 1.33
CA LEU A 84 -10.34 -8.84 -0.06
C LEU A 84 -11.59 -9.65 -0.43
N LYS A 85 -12.12 -10.42 0.52
CA LYS A 85 -13.40 -11.12 0.35
C LYS A 85 -14.54 -10.12 0.37
N TYR A 86 -15.56 -10.38 -0.44
CA TYR A 86 -16.80 -9.61 -0.41
C TYR A 86 -17.44 -9.69 0.98
N VAL A 87 -17.86 -8.54 1.48
CA VAL A 87 -18.55 -8.38 2.76
C VAL A 87 -19.93 -7.79 2.44
N ASP A 88 -20.98 -8.44 2.93
CA ASP A 88 -22.33 -7.91 2.82
C ASP A 88 -22.51 -6.76 3.82
N VAL A 89 -23.30 -5.76 3.46
CA VAL A 89 -23.63 -4.62 4.35
C VAL A 89 -24.34 -5.10 5.63
N ASN A 90 -24.99 -6.26 5.56
CA ASN A 90 -25.70 -6.87 6.69
C ASN A 90 -24.82 -7.79 7.55
N ASP A 91 -23.55 -7.99 7.19
CA ASP A 91 -22.66 -8.84 7.99
C ASP A 91 -22.41 -8.23 9.37
N MET A 92 -22.45 -9.09 10.39
CA MET A 92 -22.16 -8.68 11.75
C MET A 92 -20.69 -8.25 11.85
N THR A 93 -20.46 -7.04 12.36
CA THR A 93 -19.13 -6.47 12.55
C THR A 93 -18.74 -6.46 14.02
N PHE A 94 -17.43 -6.52 14.25
CA PHE A 94 -16.81 -6.56 15.57
C PHE A 94 -15.75 -5.46 15.67
N GLU A 95 -15.60 -4.91 16.87
CA GLU A 95 -14.49 -4.01 17.16
C GLU A 95 -13.18 -4.75 16.94
N SER A 96 -12.37 -4.23 16.03
CA SER A 96 -11.21 -4.91 15.50
C SER A 96 -9.98 -4.02 15.51
N SER A 97 -8.82 -4.64 15.67
CA SER A 97 -7.51 -4.00 15.53
C SER A 97 -6.61 -4.81 14.59
N VAL A 98 -5.71 -4.14 13.89
CA VAL A 98 -4.78 -4.76 12.93
C VAL A 98 -3.36 -4.39 13.32
N TRP A 99 -2.52 -5.39 13.44
CA TRP A 99 -1.17 -5.33 13.96
C TRP A 99 -0.19 -5.91 12.95
N GLY A 100 1.03 -5.39 12.93
CA GLY A 100 2.10 -5.97 12.12
C GLY A 100 2.66 -7.26 12.73
N PRO A 101 3.65 -7.88 12.05
CA PRO A 101 4.15 -9.21 12.39
C PRO A 101 5.19 -9.20 13.51
N THR A 102 5.63 -8.05 14.00
CA THR A 102 6.73 -7.98 14.97
C THR A 102 6.23 -8.17 16.41
N CYS A 103 7.15 -8.53 17.32
CA CYS A 103 6.83 -8.68 18.75
C CYS A 103 6.78 -7.33 19.50
N ASP A 104 6.67 -6.22 18.78
CA ASP A 104 6.67 -4.87 19.35
C ASP A 104 5.25 -4.32 19.47
N GLY A 105 4.90 -3.77 20.64
CA GLY A 105 3.58 -3.20 20.89
C GLY A 105 3.31 -1.91 20.11
N ILE A 106 4.32 -1.27 19.52
CA ILE A 106 4.09 -0.12 18.63
C ILE A 106 3.79 -0.54 17.19
N ASP A 107 3.93 -1.83 16.85
CA ASP A 107 3.62 -2.38 15.53
C ASP A 107 2.11 -2.58 15.35
N CYS A 108 1.39 -1.47 15.51
CA CYS A 108 -0.05 -1.40 15.39
C CYS A 108 -0.43 -0.52 14.20
N ILE A 109 -1.20 -1.09 13.28
CA ILE A 109 -1.61 -0.42 12.03
C ILE A 109 -2.91 0.35 12.25
N ALA A 110 -3.87 -0.24 12.97
CA ALA A 110 -5.16 0.39 13.27
C ALA A 110 -5.80 -0.22 14.54
N THR A 111 -6.38 0.60 15.43
CA THR A 111 -6.88 0.16 16.75
C THR A 111 -8.41 0.15 16.93
N HIS A 112 -9.19 0.74 16.02
CA HIS A 112 -10.65 0.92 16.19
C HIS A 112 -11.44 0.72 14.89
N LEU A 113 -11.23 -0.43 14.24
CA LEU A 113 -11.97 -0.79 13.03
C LEU A 113 -13.26 -1.52 13.39
N GLN A 114 -14.26 -1.43 12.51
CA GLN A 114 -15.41 -2.33 12.51
C GLN A 114 -15.27 -3.24 11.31
N LEU A 115 -14.97 -4.52 11.56
CA LEU A 115 -14.76 -5.53 10.52
C LEU A 115 -15.63 -6.75 10.82
N PRO A 116 -16.12 -7.45 9.79
CA PRO A 116 -16.70 -8.77 10.00
C PRO A 116 -15.61 -9.74 10.46
N MET A 117 -16.04 -10.92 10.90
CA MET A 117 -15.10 -11.96 11.31
C MET A 117 -14.33 -12.48 10.11
N HIS A 118 -13.00 -12.41 10.19
CA HIS A 118 -12.06 -12.95 9.21
C HIS A 118 -11.24 -14.08 9.81
N GLU A 119 -10.72 -14.96 8.98
CA GLU A 119 -9.90 -16.10 9.41
C GLU A 119 -8.42 -15.93 9.01
N VAL A 120 -7.56 -16.70 9.69
CA VAL A 120 -6.16 -16.85 9.28
C VAL A 120 -6.11 -17.33 7.83
N ASP A 121 -5.07 -16.90 7.11
CA ASP A 121 -4.87 -17.10 5.67
C ASP A 121 -5.80 -16.27 4.75
N GLU A 122 -6.73 -15.48 5.30
CA GLU A 122 -7.44 -14.46 4.52
C GLU A 122 -6.59 -13.21 4.30
N TRP A 123 -7.07 -12.31 3.44
CA TRP A 123 -6.30 -11.16 2.97
C TRP A 123 -7.04 -9.86 3.23
N PHE A 124 -6.29 -8.89 3.74
CA PHE A 124 -6.63 -7.48 3.72
C PHE A 124 -5.85 -6.77 2.62
N TYR A 125 -6.37 -5.64 2.15
CA TYR A 125 -5.66 -4.77 1.25
C TYR A 125 -5.84 -3.30 1.63
N VAL A 126 -4.87 -2.48 1.23
CA VAL A 126 -4.86 -1.03 1.44
C VAL A 126 -4.42 -0.36 0.15
N GLU A 127 -5.29 0.51 -0.36
CA GLU A 127 -5.05 1.32 -1.56
C GLU A 127 -4.17 2.53 -1.23
N ASN A 128 -3.63 3.18 -2.25
CA ASN A 128 -2.84 4.42 -2.14
C ASN A 128 -1.52 4.27 -1.35
N MET A 129 -0.90 3.09 -1.41
CA MET A 129 0.29 2.72 -0.64
C MET A 129 1.60 2.89 -1.42
N GLY A 130 1.66 3.84 -2.37
CA GLY A 130 2.82 4.02 -3.26
C GLY A 130 3.86 5.06 -2.82
N ALA A 131 3.53 5.95 -1.88
CA ALA A 131 4.40 7.06 -1.49
C ALA A 131 4.82 6.95 -0.02
N TYR A 132 6.12 7.09 0.26
CA TYR A 132 6.72 7.03 1.60
C TYR A 132 6.37 5.74 2.39
N THR A 133 6.12 4.65 1.67
CA THR A 133 5.89 3.33 2.22
C THR A 133 7.17 2.51 2.11
N ILE A 134 7.29 1.68 1.07
CA ILE A 134 8.43 0.77 0.88
C ILE A 134 9.79 1.49 0.80
N ALA A 135 9.81 2.78 0.44
CA ALA A 135 11.03 3.58 0.35
C ALA A 135 11.80 3.70 1.68
N ALA A 136 11.10 3.60 2.82
CA ALA A 136 11.68 3.65 4.16
C ALA A 136 11.46 2.35 4.95
N ALA A 137 11.04 1.27 4.29
CA ALA A 137 10.81 -0.02 4.91
C ALA A 137 12.13 -0.69 5.31
N SER A 138 12.14 -1.32 6.49
CA SER A 138 13.26 -2.10 7.02
C SER A 138 12.91 -3.58 7.09
N THR A 139 13.92 -4.44 7.22
CA THR A 139 13.72 -5.87 7.49
C THR A 139 13.89 -6.20 8.98
N PHE A 140 13.39 -5.32 9.85
CA PHE A 140 13.42 -5.53 11.29
C PHE A 140 12.73 -6.87 11.66
N ASN A 141 13.23 -7.55 12.69
CA ASN A 141 12.85 -8.94 13.04
C ASN A 141 12.98 -9.98 11.90
N GLY A 142 13.74 -9.68 10.84
CA GLY A 142 13.93 -10.59 9.71
C GLY A 142 12.72 -10.70 8.77
N MET A 143 11.72 -9.84 8.92
CA MET A 143 10.55 -9.81 8.06
C MET A 143 10.92 -9.23 6.70
N GLN A 144 10.60 -9.94 5.61
CA GLN A 144 10.94 -9.49 4.27
C GLN A 144 9.93 -8.47 3.75
N ASN A 145 10.44 -7.52 2.97
CA ASN A 145 9.60 -6.57 2.25
C ASN A 145 8.69 -7.29 1.24
N PRO A 146 7.45 -6.82 1.04
CA PRO A 146 6.51 -7.46 0.13
C PRO A 146 7.02 -7.46 -1.31
N ARG A 147 6.71 -8.55 -2.03
CA ARG A 147 6.98 -8.65 -3.47
C ARG A 147 6.16 -7.59 -4.21
N ARG A 148 6.81 -6.87 -5.12
CA ARG A 148 6.17 -5.89 -6.01
C ARG A 148 5.86 -6.55 -7.35
N ILE A 149 4.64 -6.38 -7.83
CA ILE A 149 4.21 -6.85 -9.14
C ILE A 149 3.77 -5.62 -9.92
N TYR A 150 4.49 -5.33 -11.00
CA TYR A 150 4.20 -4.21 -11.88
C TYR A 150 3.37 -4.72 -13.06
N TYR A 151 2.35 -3.96 -13.44
CA TYR A 151 1.56 -4.21 -14.64
C TYR A 151 1.24 -2.88 -15.31
N CYS A 152 0.99 -2.91 -16.61
CA CYS A 152 0.61 -1.76 -17.40
C CYS A 152 -0.41 -2.20 -18.44
N ASP A 153 -1.48 -1.43 -18.60
CA ASP A 153 -2.40 -1.63 -19.71
C ASP A 153 -1.69 -1.38 -21.05
N GLU A 154 -1.99 -2.19 -22.05
CA GLU A 154 -1.33 -2.09 -23.36
C GLU A 154 -1.58 -0.74 -24.03
N GLY A 155 -2.76 -0.15 -23.88
CA GLY A 155 -3.08 1.17 -24.42
C GLY A 155 -2.27 2.27 -23.75
N ILE A 156 -2.13 2.22 -22.42
CA ILE A 156 -1.27 3.16 -21.67
C ILE A 156 0.19 3.00 -22.10
N TRP A 157 0.67 1.75 -22.21
CA TRP A 157 2.03 1.48 -22.64
C TRP A 157 2.34 2.04 -24.02
N LEU A 158 1.44 1.86 -24.98
CA LEU A 158 1.62 2.37 -26.34
C LEU A 158 1.56 3.90 -26.42
N ASN A 159 0.93 4.57 -25.46
CA ASN A 159 0.99 6.03 -25.35
C ASN A 159 2.35 6.51 -24.84
N VAL A 160 2.98 5.78 -23.92
CA VAL A 160 4.31 6.12 -23.38
C VAL A 160 5.43 5.70 -24.33
N TYR A 161 5.28 4.54 -24.96
CA TYR A 161 6.22 3.95 -25.92
C TYR A 161 5.52 3.67 -27.26
N PRO A 162 5.24 4.71 -28.07
CA PRO A 162 4.64 4.52 -29.38
C PRO A 162 5.50 3.61 -30.27
N LYS A 163 4.87 2.87 -31.19
CA LYS A 163 5.57 1.98 -32.14
C LYS A 163 6.64 2.69 -33.00
N THR A 164 6.53 4.00 -33.16
CA THR A 164 7.56 4.83 -33.81
C THR A 164 8.85 4.91 -33.00
N VAL A 165 8.77 4.86 -31.66
CA VAL A 165 9.91 4.80 -30.73
C VAL A 165 10.55 3.41 -30.75
N TYR A 166 9.75 2.34 -30.87
CA TYR A 166 10.23 0.96 -31.01
C TYR A 166 11.13 0.74 -32.23
N ASN A 167 10.83 1.40 -33.36
CA ASN A 167 11.65 1.27 -34.57
C ASN A 167 12.99 2.02 -34.48
N CYS A 168 13.14 2.95 -33.54
CA CYS A 168 14.37 3.71 -33.33
C CYS A 168 15.25 3.10 -32.23
N ALA A 169 14.64 2.46 -31.23
CA ALA A 169 15.32 1.89 -30.07
C ALA A 169 15.49 0.36 -30.19
N GLN A 170 16.29 -0.13 -31.15
CA GLN A 170 16.53 -1.57 -31.35
C GLN A 170 17.24 -2.29 -30.17
N SER A 171 17.55 -1.64 -29.06
CA SER A 171 18.24 -2.29 -27.92
C SER A 171 17.80 -1.85 -26.52
N GLY A 172 16.69 -1.13 -26.34
CA GLY A 172 16.36 -0.55 -25.03
C GLY A 172 14.89 -0.34 -24.68
N THR A 173 13.94 -0.62 -25.57
CA THR A 173 12.52 -0.56 -25.21
C THR A 173 12.12 -1.83 -24.47
N PRO A 174 11.61 -1.75 -23.23
CA PRO A 174 11.26 -2.95 -22.46
C PRO A 174 10.13 -3.73 -23.14
N ASP A 175 10.19 -5.07 -23.10
CA ASP A 175 9.11 -5.93 -23.59
C ASP A 175 8.03 -6.06 -22.50
N LEU A 176 6.80 -5.66 -22.83
CA LEU A 176 5.64 -5.68 -21.94
C LEU A 176 5.39 -7.07 -21.34
N ARG A 177 5.73 -8.13 -22.07
CA ARG A 177 5.42 -9.52 -21.72
C ARG A 177 6.48 -10.18 -20.85
N GLN A 178 7.66 -9.58 -20.72
CA GLN A 178 8.77 -10.21 -20.00
C GLN A 178 8.80 -9.89 -18.50
N GLY A 179 7.96 -8.98 -18.00
CA GLY A 179 7.93 -8.63 -16.57
C GLY A 179 9.29 -8.16 -16.08
N HIS A 180 9.61 -6.88 -16.25
CA HIS A 180 10.95 -6.39 -15.93
C HIS A 180 11.21 -6.27 -14.43
N SER A 181 12.38 -6.77 -14.00
CA SER A 181 13.11 -6.24 -12.83
C SER A 181 13.81 -4.95 -13.27
N LEU A 182 13.42 -3.82 -12.69
CA LEU A 182 13.97 -2.48 -12.98
C LEU A 182 15.46 -2.31 -12.61
N GLN A 183 16.10 -3.33 -12.02
CA GLN A 183 17.50 -3.26 -11.59
C GLN A 183 18.52 -3.32 -12.74
N ASN A 184 18.14 -3.80 -13.93
CA ASN A 184 19.09 -4.02 -15.03
C ASN A 184 19.09 -2.93 -16.12
N THR A 185 18.38 -1.81 -15.92
CA THR A 185 18.27 -0.73 -16.93
C THR A 185 19.28 0.42 -16.76
N CYS A 186 20.16 0.36 -15.75
CA CYS A 186 21.33 1.24 -15.68
C CYS A 186 22.52 0.53 -16.29
N GLU A 187 22.82 0.82 -17.56
CA GLU A 187 24.14 0.76 -18.21
C GLU A 187 23.94 0.58 -19.72
N LYS A 188 23.65 1.68 -20.41
CA LYS A 188 24.00 1.99 -21.81
C LYS A 188 23.04 3.06 -22.33
N VAL A 189 23.33 4.29 -21.95
CA VAL A 189 22.94 5.46 -22.74
C VAL A 189 24.19 5.84 -23.53
N CYS A 190 24.15 5.65 -24.85
CA CYS A 190 25.00 6.39 -25.78
C CYS A 190 24.30 7.70 -26.13
#